data_AF-A0A7W4IVX0-F1
#
_entry.id   AF-A0A7W4IVX0-F1
#
_cell.length_a   1.000
_cell.length_b   1.000
_cell.length_c   1.000
_cell.angle_alpha   90.00
_cell.angle_beta   90.00
_cell.angle_gamma   90.00
#
_symmetry.space_group_name_H-M   'P 1'
#
loop_
_entity.id
_entity.type
_entity.pdbx_description
1 polymer ?
#
loop_
_entity_poly.entity_id
_entity_poly.type
_entity_poly.pdbx_seq_one_letter_code
_entity_poly.pdbx_strand_id
1 'polypeptide(L)'
;MSVQNNPIEVGTMVSSILYNRGRGYVTRIHGAQRPDTVRRLSGTATTAGGAATFDIVFESGSYSRLLPEAILHGVQWTIHDREEGFADQEQLAALCRHADEVIAQQRAQAEAAQEAFEQEIARLRADTAHAMLTQGDTGDGTIAAKNIRVLLKAAFPAVKFSVRKRHYGALTVSWSEGPDSNAVEAITDLFRSGHDGNATPWMMVFGHSEYIFTSRS
;
A
#
# COMPACT_ATOMS: atom_id res chain seq x y z
N MET A 1 -15.51 -14.17 33.36
CA MET A 1 -16.53 -14.39 32.31
C MET A 1 -16.17 -15.70 31.63
N SER A 2 -17.01 -16.71 31.80
CA SER A 2 -16.82 -18.02 31.16
C SER A 2 -16.97 -17.85 29.65
N VAL A 3 -15.95 -18.24 28.90
CA VAL A 3 -16.02 -18.30 27.43
C VAL A 3 -17.10 -19.34 27.10
N GLN A 4 -18.18 -18.93 26.43
CA GLN A 4 -19.17 -19.88 25.92
C GLN A 4 -18.46 -20.86 25.00
N ASN A 5 -18.50 -22.13 25.39
CA ASN A 5 -17.69 -23.21 24.85
C ASN A 5 -18.41 -23.91 23.69
N ASN A 6 -19.10 -23.15 22.83
CA ASN A 6 -19.73 -23.72 21.65
C ASN A 6 -18.64 -23.92 20.58
N PRO A 7 -18.48 -25.15 20.04
CA PRO A 7 -17.53 -25.39 18.97
C PRO A 7 -17.93 -24.56 17.75
N ILE A 8 -16.93 -23.94 17.13
CA ILE A 8 -17.11 -23.17 15.90
C ILE A 8 -17.46 -24.15 14.78
N GLU A 9 -18.44 -23.81 13.95
CA GLU A 9 -18.86 -24.63 12.81
C GLU A 9 -18.54 -23.90 11.50
N VAL A 10 -18.48 -24.66 10.40
CA VAL A 10 -18.50 -24.03 9.07
C VAL A 10 -19.84 -23.30 8.93
N GLY A 11 -19.78 -22.02 8.57
CA GLY A 11 -20.93 -21.11 8.54
C GLY A 11 -20.99 -20.16 9.73
N THR A 12 -20.25 -20.39 10.81
CA THR A 12 -20.23 -19.48 11.98
C THR A 12 -19.76 -18.08 11.56
N MET A 13 -20.55 -17.07 11.93
CA MET A 13 -20.21 -15.67 11.72
C MET A 13 -19.16 -15.20 12.71
N VAL A 14 -18.20 -14.45 12.19
CA VAL A 14 -17.13 -13.82 12.95
C VAL A 14 -16.95 -12.39 12.46
N SER A 15 -16.41 -11.52 13.30
CA SER A 15 -15.99 -10.18 12.88
C SER A 15 -14.64 -9.84 13.49
N SER A 16 -13.89 -8.97 12.81
CA SER A 16 -12.63 -8.44 13.32
C SER A 16 -12.58 -6.93 13.19
N ILE A 17 -12.05 -6.29 14.23
CA ILE A 17 -11.74 -4.85 14.20
C ILE A 17 -10.48 -4.54 13.37
N LEU A 18 -9.76 -5.57 12.91
CA LEU A 18 -8.56 -5.40 12.10
C LEU A 18 -8.90 -5.15 10.64
N TYR A 19 -8.16 -4.22 10.05
CA TYR A 19 -8.16 -3.91 8.61
C TYR A 19 -9.56 -3.57 8.04
N ASN A 20 -10.49 -3.14 8.89
CA ASN A 20 -11.89 -2.86 8.53
C ASN A 20 -12.54 -3.97 7.69
N ARG A 21 -12.19 -5.24 7.93
CA ARG A 21 -12.69 -6.37 7.12
C ARG A 21 -14.18 -6.64 7.29
N GLY A 22 -14.77 -6.16 8.39
CA GLY A 22 -16.18 -6.32 8.69
C GLY A 22 -16.52 -7.74 9.14
N ARG A 23 -17.70 -8.23 8.70
CA ARG A 23 -18.18 -9.57 9.01
C ARG A 23 -17.59 -10.58 8.04
N GLY A 24 -17.37 -11.78 8.55
CA GLY A 24 -16.96 -12.92 7.78
C GLY A 24 -17.53 -14.21 8.34
N TYR A 25 -17.33 -15.29 7.61
CA TYR A 25 -17.92 -16.58 7.90
C TYR A 25 -16.87 -17.67 7.73
N VAL A 26 -16.86 -18.62 8.66
CA VAL A 26 -15.94 -19.76 8.63
C VAL A 26 -16.31 -20.66 7.45
N THR A 27 -15.38 -20.85 6.52
CA THR A 27 -15.55 -21.70 5.32
C THR A 27 -14.90 -23.07 5.49
N ARG A 28 -13.85 -23.15 6.32
CA ARG A 28 -13.13 -24.39 6.59
C ARG A 28 -12.50 -24.36 7.97
N ILE A 29 -12.48 -25.52 8.62
CA ILE A 29 -11.80 -25.76 9.88
C ILE A 29 -10.79 -26.87 9.63
N HIS A 30 -9.54 -26.62 9.98
CA HIS A 30 -8.45 -27.58 9.84
C HIS A 30 -7.99 -28.01 11.24
N GLY A 31 -7.87 -29.32 11.48
CA GLY A 31 -7.51 -29.85 12.79
C GLY A 31 -8.69 -29.96 13.76
N ALA A 32 -8.40 -30.39 14.98
CA ALA A 32 -9.39 -30.52 16.04
C ALA A 32 -9.37 -29.27 16.92
N GLN A 33 -10.54 -28.68 17.17
CA GLN A 33 -10.68 -27.51 18.03
C GLN A 33 -10.33 -27.83 19.47
N ARG A 34 -9.55 -26.95 20.11
CA ARG A 34 -9.18 -27.04 21.53
C ARG A 34 -9.22 -25.65 22.19
N PRO A 35 -10.39 -24.99 22.20
CA PRO A 35 -10.53 -23.63 22.73
C PRO A 35 -10.21 -23.55 24.22
N ASP A 36 -10.39 -24.64 24.96
CA ASP A 36 -10.03 -24.82 26.37
C ASP A 36 -8.53 -24.61 26.63
N THR A 37 -7.68 -24.84 25.63
CA THR A 37 -6.23 -24.66 25.75
C THR A 37 -5.77 -23.24 25.40
N VAL A 38 -6.67 -22.41 24.86
CA VAL A 38 -6.34 -21.03 24.48
C VAL A 38 -6.19 -20.19 25.73
N ARG A 39 -5.03 -19.55 25.87
CA ARG A 39 -4.69 -18.68 26.99
C ARG A 39 -4.06 -17.39 26.51
N ARG A 40 -4.30 -16.30 27.24
CA ARG A 40 -3.56 -15.05 27.07
C ARG A 40 -2.20 -15.19 27.78
N LEU A 41 -1.14 -14.78 27.12
CA LEU A 41 0.18 -14.70 27.73
C LEU A 41 0.25 -13.44 28.59
N SER A 42 0.53 -13.61 29.89
CA SER A 42 0.51 -12.53 30.88
C SER A 42 1.33 -11.32 30.44
N GLY A 43 0.75 -10.12 30.58
CA GLY A 43 1.39 -8.86 30.22
C GLY A 43 1.40 -8.50 28.73
N THR A 44 0.79 -9.32 27.86
CA THR A 44 0.75 -9.07 26.41
C THR A 44 -0.64 -9.27 25.81
N ALA A 45 -0.89 -8.68 24.64
CA ALA A 45 -2.09 -8.95 23.84
C ALA A 45 -2.03 -10.30 23.08
N THR A 46 -0.96 -11.08 23.30
CA THR A 46 -0.70 -12.33 22.59
C THR A 46 -1.44 -13.51 23.22
N THR A 47 -2.13 -14.28 22.38
CA THR A 47 -2.77 -15.55 22.75
C THR A 47 -1.96 -16.73 22.25
N ALA A 48 -2.00 -17.84 22.98
CA ALA A 48 -1.35 -19.10 22.61
C ALA A 48 -2.26 -20.28 22.97
N GLY A 49 -2.05 -21.43 22.31
CA GLY A 49 -2.90 -22.62 22.46
C GLY A 49 -3.84 -22.81 21.26
N GLY A 50 -4.79 -23.73 21.41
CA GLY A 50 -5.60 -24.22 20.30
C GLY A 50 -4.87 -25.28 19.47
N ALA A 51 -5.64 -26.02 18.68
CA ALA A 51 -5.15 -27.05 17.77
C ALA A 51 -5.83 -27.01 16.39
N ALA A 52 -6.71 -26.02 16.16
CA ALA A 52 -7.33 -25.76 14.87
C ALA A 52 -6.82 -24.49 14.17
N THR A 53 -7.05 -24.42 12.86
CA THR A 53 -6.96 -23.19 12.07
C THR A 53 -8.20 -23.02 11.20
N PHE A 54 -8.53 -21.79 10.85
CA PHE A 54 -9.80 -21.42 10.21
C PHE A 54 -9.57 -20.66 8.91
N ASP A 55 -10.27 -21.07 7.85
CA ASP A 55 -10.44 -20.24 6.66
C ASP A 55 -11.74 -19.45 6.81
N ILE A 56 -11.66 -18.13 6.61
CA ILE A 56 -12.77 -17.19 6.80
C ILE A 56 -12.91 -16.37 5.53
N VAL A 57 -14.12 -16.31 4.98
CA VAL A 57 -14.48 -15.40 3.89
C VAL A 57 -15.19 -14.18 4.46
N PHE A 58 -14.81 -12.98 4.04
CA PHE A 58 -15.42 -11.74 4.49
C PHE A 58 -16.41 -11.20 3.46
N GLU A 59 -17.44 -10.51 3.93
CA GLU A 59 -18.39 -9.78 3.07
C GLU A 59 -17.69 -8.73 2.19
N SER A 60 -16.51 -8.26 2.60
CA SER A 60 -15.65 -7.35 1.83
C SER A 60 -14.99 -7.96 0.59
N GLY A 61 -15.20 -9.26 0.32
CA GLY A 61 -14.57 -9.95 -0.81
C GLY A 61 -13.11 -10.32 -0.55
N SER A 62 -12.76 -10.59 0.71
CA SER A 62 -11.40 -10.99 1.12
C SER A 62 -11.41 -12.27 1.95
N TYR A 63 -10.23 -12.86 2.16
CA TYR A 63 -10.05 -14.06 2.97
C TYR A 63 -9.09 -13.83 4.14
N SER A 64 -9.31 -14.58 5.21
CA SER A 64 -8.25 -15.00 6.13
C SER A 64 -8.08 -16.51 5.98
N ARG A 65 -6.88 -16.97 5.63
CA ARG A 65 -6.59 -18.40 5.47
C ARG A 65 -5.78 -18.90 6.66
N LEU A 66 -6.07 -20.11 7.11
CA LEU A 66 -5.34 -20.78 8.21
C LEU A 66 -5.20 -19.90 9.46
N LEU A 67 -6.23 -19.12 9.82
CA LEU A 67 -6.21 -18.30 11.02
C LEU A 67 -6.09 -19.20 12.26
N PRO A 68 -5.06 -19.05 13.11
CA PRO A 68 -4.94 -19.86 14.31
C PRO A 68 -6.10 -19.67 15.29
N GLU A 69 -6.55 -20.76 15.91
CA GLU A 69 -7.61 -20.76 16.93
C GLU A 69 -7.34 -19.78 18.07
N ALA A 70 -6.10 -19.69 18.55
CA ALA A 70 -5.72 -18.70 19.56
C ALA A 70 -5.99 -17.25 19.11
N ILE A 71 -5.81 -16.93 17.82
CA ILE A 71 -6.06 -15.58 17.30
C ILE A 71 -7.56 -15.34 17.16
N LEU A 72 -8.32 -16.34 16.68
CA LEU A 72 -9.77 -16.22 16.52
C LEU A 72 -10.50 -16.01 17.87
N HIS A 73 -9.98 -16.57 18.96
CA HIS A 73 -10.44 -16.31 20.33
C HIS A 73 -9.76 -15.08 20.99
N GLY A 74 -8.95 -14.35 20.23
CA GLY A 74 -8.25 -13.15 20.68
C GLY A 74 -9.15 -11.93 20.83
N VAL A 75 -8.64 -10.88 21.47
CA VAL A 75 -9.41 -9.65 21.80
C VAL A 75 -9.89 -8.86 20.56
N GLN A 76 -9.30 -9.12 19.40
CA GLN A 76 -9.59 -8.41 18.15
C GLN A 76 -10.68 -9.09 17.31
N TRP A 77 -11.21 -10.22 17.79
CA TRP A 77 -12.16 -11.04 17.09
C TRP A 77 -13.40 -11.26 17.96
N THR A 78 -14.55 -11.23 17.29
CA THR A 78 -15.83 -11.58 17.88
C THR A 78 -16.35 -12.80 17.14
N ILE A 79 -16.62 -13.86 17.88
CA ILE A 79 -17.38 -15.02 17.37
C ILE A 79 -18.83 -14.76 17.76
N HIS A 80 -19.72 -14.78 16.79
CA HIS A 80 -21.13 -14.47 17.00
C HIS A 80 -21.92 -15.74 17.27
N ASP A 81 -22.99 -15.59 18.05
CA ASP A 81 -23.94 -16.68 18.26
C ASP A 81 -24.67 -17.02 16.96
N ARG A 82 -25.09 -18.28 16.82
CA ARG A 82 -25.75 -18.77 15.60
C ARG A 82 -27.00 -17.96 15.23
N GLU A 83 -27.73 -17.49 16.24
CA GLU A 83 -28.94 -16.67 16.08
C GLU A 83 -28.62 -15.26 15.56
N GLU A 84 -27.43 -14.73 15.86
CA GLU A 84 -26.97 -13.43 15.36
C GLU A 84 -26.52 -13.52 13.90
N GLY A 85 -25.95 -14.67 13.50
CA GLY A 85 -25.59 -14.91 12.12
C GLY A 85 -24.94 -16.26 11.88
N PHE A 86 -25.43 -16.94 10.83
CA PHE A 86 -24.86 -18.17 10.31
C PHE A 86 -25.08 -18.22 8.81
N ALA A 87 -24.04 -18.56 8.06
CA ALA A 87 -24.13 -18.73 6.61
C ALA A 87 -24.30 -20.21 6.25
N ASP A 88 -25.31 -20.53 5.45
CA ASP A 88 -25.47 -21.86 4.88
C ASP A 88 -24.48 -22.11 3.71
N GLN A 89 -24.52 -23.31 3.13
CA GLN A 89 -23.61 -23.68 2.05
C GLN A 89 -23.78 -22.82 0.79
N GLU A 90 -24.99 -22.39 0.47
CA GLU A 90 -25.26 -21.57 -0.72
C GLU A 90 -24.71 -20.15 -0.51
N GLN A 91 -24.95 -19.58 0.67
CA GLN A 91 -24.43 -18.28 1.08
C GLN A 91 -22.89 -18.29 1.13
N LEU A 92 -22.28 -19.31 1.73
CA LEU A 92 -20.82 -19.46 1.75
C LEU A 92 -20.23 -19.60 0.34
N ALA A 93 -20.88 -20.34 -0.55
CA ALA A 93 -20.45 -20.47 -1.93
C ALA A 93 -20.54 -19.13 -2.68
N ALA A 94 -21.61 -18.35 -2.45
CA ALA A 94 -21.77 -17.02 -3.03
C ALA A 94 -20.70 -16.03 -2.53
N LEU A 95 -20.44 -16.01 -1.22
CA LEU A 95 -19.38 -15.20 -0.62
C LEU A 95 -18.00 -15.58 -1.15
N CYS A 96 -17.73 -16.88 -1.32
CA CYS A 96 -16.46 -17.31 -1.90
C CYS A 96 -16.31 -16.85 -3.35
N ARG A 97 -17.33 -17.02 -4.20
CA ARG A 97 -17.30 -16.52 -5.58
C ARG A 97 -17.03 -15.01 -5.63
N HIS A 98 -17.73 -14.24 -4.80
CA HIS A 98 -17.52 -12.80 -4.72
C HIS A 98 -16.08 -12.45 -4.32
N ALA A 99 -15.52 -13.13 -3.31
CA ALA A 99 -14.14 -12.88 -2.88
C ALA A 99 -13.11 -13.26 -3.97
N ASP A 100 -13.31 -14.37 -4.66
CA ASP A 100 -12.46 -14.77 -5.79
C ASP A 100 -12.53 -13.75 -6.95
N GLU A 101 -13.73 -13.23 -7.26
CA GLU A 101 -13.92 -12.17 -8.27
C GLU A 101 -13.22 -10.87 -7.87
N VAL A 102 -13.36 -10.43 -6.62
CA VAL A 102 -12.71 -9.20 -6.11
C VAL A 102 -11.19 -9.34 -6.16
N ILE A 103 -10.65 -10.48 -5.72
CA ILE A 103 -9.20 -10.74 -5.77
C ILE A 103 -8.69 -10.77 -7.21
N ALA A 104 -9.43 -11.42 -8.12
CA ALA A 104 -9.08 -11.46 -9.53
C ALA A 104 -9.10 -10.06 -10.17
N GLN A 105 -10.11 -9.25 -9.86
CA GLN A 105 -10.19 -7.86 -10.32
C GLN A 105 -9.05 -6.99 -9.79
N GLN A 106 -8.74 -7.07 -8.49
CA GLN A 106 -7.62 -6.33 -7.90
C GLN A 106 -6.28 -6.74 -8.51
N ARG A 107 -6.08 -8.05 -8.75
CA ARG A 107 -4.88 -8.55 -9.41
C ARG A 107 -4.77 -8.04 -10.85
N ALA A 108 -5.85 -8.13 -11.62
CA ALA A 108 -5.88 -7.62 -13.00
C ALA A 108 -5.63 -6.11 -13.06
N GLN A 109 -6.19 -5.35 -12.12
CA GLN A 109 -5.93 -3.90 -12.01
C GLN A 109 -4.48 -3.61 -11.63
N ALA A 110 -3.88 -4.36 -10.71
CA ALA A 110 -2.48 -4.21 -10.34
C ALA A 110 -1.53 -4.58 -11.48
N GLU A 111 -1.81 -5.66 -12.20
CA GLU A 111 -1.05 -6.08 -13.40
C GLU A 111 -1.17 -5.02 -14.50
N ALA A 112 -2.38 -4.54 -14.82
CA ALA A 112 -2.58 -3.49 -15.81
C ALA A 112 -1.92 -2.16 -15.41
N ALA A 113 -1.95 -1.80 -14.12
CA ALA A 113 -1.28 -0.60 -13.61
C ALA A 113 0.25 -0.72 -13.73
N GLN A 114 0.82 -1.90 -13.44
CA GLN A 114 2.23 -2.18 -13.61
C GLN A 114 2.65 -2.11 -15.09
N GLU A 115 1.87 -2.73 -15.98
CA GLU A 115 2.13 -2.66 -17.43
C GLU A 115 2.06 -1.23 -17.95
N ALA A 116 1.05 -0.45 -17.55
CA ALA A 116 0.94 0.96 -17.92
C ALA A 116 2.13 1.79 -17.39
N PHE A 117 2.59 1.50 -16.17
CA PHE A 117 3.76 2.15 -15.57
C PHE A 117 5.03 1.87 -16.38
N GLU A 118 5.26 0.61 -16.76
CA GLU A 118 6.42 0.20 -17.57
C GLU A 118 6.37 0.77 -19.00
N GLN A 119 5.18 0.78 -19.62
CA GLN A 119 4.98 1.39 -20.93
C GLN A 119 5.27 2.89 -20.92
N GLU A 120 4.86 3.59 -19.87
CA GLU A 120 5.14 5.03 -19.74
C GLU A 120 6.63 5.29 -19.51
N ILE A 121 7.33 4.45 -18.73
CA ILE A 121 8.79 4.52 -18.62
C ILE A 121 9.45 4.37 -20.00
N ALA A 122 9.03 3.37 -20.78
CA ALA A 122 9.56 3.13 -22.12
C ALA A 122 9.28 4.32 -23.06
N ARG A 123 8.07 4.89 -23.01
CA ARG A 123 7.68 6.09 -23.77
C ARG A 123 8.58 7.27 -23.43
N LEU A 124 8.77 7.58 -22.14
CA LEU A 124 9.59 8.69 -21.66
C LEU A 124 11.06 8.54 -22.05
N ARG A 125 11.59 7.31 -22.06
CA ARG A 125 12.96 7.05 -22.49
C ARG A 125 13.17 7.27 -23.99
N ALA A 126 12.16 6.98 -24.80
CA ALA A 126 12.19 7.17 -26.25
C ALA A 126 11.80 8.59 -26.71
N ASP A 127 11.23 9.40 -25.81
CA ASP A 127 10.72 10.73 -26.14
C ASP A 127 11.85 11.73 -26.43
N THR A 128 11.97 12.11 -27.72
CA THR A 128 12.95 13.10 -28.17
C THR A 128 12.79 14.48 -27.54
N ALA A 129 11.59 14.84 -27.05
CA ALA A 129 11.38 16.10 -26.34
C ALA A 129 12.19 16.19 -25.03
N HIS A 130 12.61 15.05 -24.48
CA HIS A 130 13.42 14.96 -23.27
C HIS A 130 14.87 14.53 -23.53
N ALA A 131 15.32 14.57 -24.79
CA ALA A 131 16.68 14.14 -25.17
C ALA A 131 17.81 14.91 -24.45
N MET A 132 17.53 16.13 -23.98
CA MET A 132 18.48 16.95 -23.20
C MET A 132 18.57 16.56 -21.72
N LEU A 133 17.68 15.70 -21.23
CA LEU A 133 17.66 15.24 -19.85
C LEU A 133 18.51 13.97 -19.69
N THR A 134 19.21 13.89 -18.57
CA THR A 134 19.94 12.69 -18.17
C THR A 134 18.95 11.62 -17.71
N GLN A 135 19.03 10.42 -18.28
CA GLN A 135 18.25 9.27 -17.86
C GLN A 135 19.04 8.40 -16.86
N GLY A 136 18.33 7.68 -16.00
CA GLY A 136 18.89 6.64 -15.13
C GLY A 136 17.90 5.52 -14.83
N ASP A 137 18.33 4.55 -14.04
CA ASP A 137 17.54 3.32 -13.79
C ASP A 137 16.93 3.26 -12.38
N THR A 138 17.46 4.05 -11.44
CA THR A 138 17.09 3.98 -10.01
C THR A 138 16.60 5.30 -9.42
N GLY A 139 16.34 6.31 -10.26
CA GLY A 139 15.68 7.55 -9.79
C GLY A 139 16.46 8.41 -8.79
N ASP A 140 17.81 8.43 -8.80
CA ASP A 140 18.60 9.20 -7.80
C ASP A 140 18.41 10.72 -7.89
N GLY A 141 18.35 11.39 -6.73
CA GLY A 141 18.35 12.85 -6.57
C GLY A 141 19.54 13.55 -7.22
N THR A 142 20.65 12.85 -7.50
CA THR A 142 21.75 13.40 -8.32
C THR A 142 21.32 13.65 -9.77
N ILE A 143 20.57 12.71 -10.35
CA ILE A 143 20.01 12.83 -11.71
C ILE A 143 18.94 13.92 -11.71
N ALA A 144 18.05 13.93 -10.70
CA ALA A 144 17.05 14.98 -10.54
C ALA A 144 17.70 16.37 -10.50
N ALA A 145 18.75 16.56 -9.70
CA ALA A 145 19.45 17.84 -9.60
C ALA A 145 20.06 18.27 -10.94
N LYS A 146 20.55 17.35 -11.78
CA LYS A 146 21.06 17.67 -13.12
C LYS A 146 19.91 18.12 -14.04
N ASN A 147 18.83 17.37 -14.06
CA ASN A 147 17.67 17.63 -14.92
C ASN A 147 16.93 18.91 -14.53
N ILE A 148 16.77 19.18 -13.23
CA ILE A 148 16.24 20.46 -12.72
C ILE A 148 17.07 21.64 -13.26
N ARG A 149 18.41 21.56 -13.22
CA ARG A 149 19.26 22.64 -13.78
C ARG A 149 19.03 22.85 -15.28
N VAL A 150 18.87 21.76 -16.04
CA VAL A 150 18.65 21.81 -17.49
C VAL A 150 17.29 22.46 -17.81
N LEU A 151 16.22 22.04 -17.14
CA LEU A 151 14.88 22.58 -17.36
C LEU A 151 14.77 24.04 -16.91
N LEU A 152 15.32 24.40 -15.75
CA LEU A 152 15.32 25.78 -15.27
C LEU A 152 16.11 26.71 -16.21
N LYS A 153 17.25 26.25 -16.75
CA LYS A 153 18.03 27.02 -17.72
C LYS A 153 17.29 27.19 -19.05
N ALA A 154 16.55 26.18 -19.49
CA ALA A 154 15.74 26.27 -20.71
C ALA A 154 14.55 27.23 -20.53
N ALA A 155 13.87 27.18 -19.38
CA ALA A 155 12.73 28.04 -19.07
C ALA A 155 13.14 29.49 -18.77
N PHE A 156 14.28 29.69 -18.11
CA PHE A 156 14.77 31.01 -17.69
C PHE A 156 16.25 31.21 -18.04
N PRO A 157 16.60 31.41 -19.32
CA PRO A 157 17.99 31.44 -19.79
C PRO A 157 18.87 32.54 -19.17
N ALA A 158 18.25 33.66 -18.77
CA ALA A 158 18.94 34.81 -18.19
C ALA A 158 19.20 34.68 -16.68
N VAL A 159 18.64 33.65 -16.03
CA VAL A 159 18.67 33.48 -14.56
C VAL A 159 19.67 32.41 -14.16
N LYS A 160 20.48 32.71 -13.14
CA LYS A 160 21.43 31.76 -12.57
C LYS A 160 20.80 31.01 -11.41
N PHE A 161 20.53 29.72 -11.60
CA PHE A 161 20.06 28.83 -10.53
C PHE A 161 21.21 28.09 -9.86
N SER A 162 21.14 27.98 -8.54
CA SER A 162 21.96 27.08 -7.72
C SER A 162 21.11 25.91 -7.25
N VAL A 163 21.34 24.72 -7.82
CA VAL A 163 20.73 23.47 -7.36
C VAL A 163 21.78 22.68 -6.59
N ARG A 164 21.51 22.32 -5.33
CA ARG A 164 22.46 21.58 -4.47
C ARG A 164 21.77 20.42 -3.75
N LYS A 165 22.43 19.26 -3.72
CA LYS A 165 22.06 18.15 -2.85
C LYS A 165 22.61 18.43 -1.44
N ARG A 166 21.76 18.23 -0.44
CA ARG A 166 22.04 18.40 0.99
C ARG A 166 22.10 17.03 1.66
N HIS A 167 22.30 17.03 2.98
CA HIS A 167 22.24 15.82 3.79
C HIS A 167 20.88 15.12 3.62
N TYR A 168 20.89 13.78 3.74
CA TYR A 168 19.70 12.92 3.57
C TYR A 168 19.05 12.97 2.18
N GLY A 169 19.78 13.42 1.16
CA GLY A 169 19.32 13.37 -0.23
C GLY A 169 18.45 14.54 -0.67
N ALA A 170 18.09 15.46 0.24
CA ALA A 170 17.28 16.63 -0.07
C ALA A 170 17.94 17.56 -1.12
N LEU A 171 17.12 18.23 -1.93
CA LEU A 171 17.58 19.22 -2.91
C LEU A 171 17.18 20.63 -2.47
N THR A 172 18.08 21.59 -2.66
CA THR A 172 17.81 23.02 -2.52
C THR A 172 18.04 23.71 -3.86
N VAL A 173 17.05 24.46 -4.32
CA VAL A 173 17.09 25.30 -5.51
C VAL A 173 17.00 26.75 -5.07
N SER A 174 18.02 27.55 -5.40
CA SER A 174 18.03 28.97 -5.09
C SER A 174 18.41 29.85 -6.28
N TRP A 175 17.82 31.05 -6.33
CA TRP A 175 18.07 32.09 -7.33
C TRP A 175 17.79 33.47 -6.70
N SER A 176 18.25 34.55 -7.33
CA SER A 176 18.05 35.91 -6.79
C SER A 176 17.02 36.71 -7.58
N GLU A 177 17.35 36.94 -8.85
CA GLU A 177 16.52 37.69 -9.78
C GLU A 177 15.83 36.76 -10.77
N GLY A 178 14.62 37.13 -11.21
CA GLY A 178 13.87 36.40 -12.23
C GLY A 178 12.52 35.88 -11.74
N PRO A 179 12.17 34.61 -12.04
CA PRO A 179 10.82 34.09 -11.86
C PRO A 179 10.37 34.12 -10.40
N ASP A 180 9.06 34.12 -10.19
CA ASP A 180 8.49 33.84 -8.88
C ASP A 180 8.70 32.37 -8.47
N SER A 181 8.49 32.08 -7.19
CA SER A 181 8.68 30.74 -6.66
C SER A 181 7.75 29.72 -7.30
N ASN A 182 6.52 30.11 -7.65
CA ASN A 182 5.53 29.20 -8.24
C ASN A 182 5.99 28.68 -9.61
N ALA A 183 6.59 29.54 -10.44
CA ALA A 183 7.09 29.14 -11.74
C ALA A 183 8.31 28.19 -11.65
N VAL A 184 9.13 28.34 -10.61
CA VAL A 184 10.22 27.39 -10.31
C VAL A 184 9.67 26.08 -9.75
N GLU A 185 8.69 26.17 -8.85
CA GLU A 185 8.05 25.01 -8.21
C GLU A 185 7.36 24.11 -9.23
N ALA A 186 6.68 24.69 -10.22
CA ALA A 186 6.08 23.93 -11.33
C ALA A 186 7.09 23.03 -12.06
N ILE A 187 8.37 23.43 -12.14
CA ILE A 187 9.44 22.61 -12.74
C ILE A 187 9.98 21.60 -11.72
N THR A 188 10.20 22.01 -10.47
CA THR A 188 10.78 21.11 -9.46
C THR A 188 9.82 20.03 -8.98
N ASP A 189 8.52 20.29 -9.01
CA ASP A 189 7.48 19.37 -8.54
C ASP A 189 7.40 18.09 -9.39
N LEU A 190 7.84 18.16 -10.66
CA LEU A 190 8.03 16.97 -11.50
C LEU A 190 8.97 15.94 -10.85
N PHE A 191 9.92 16.40 -10.02
CA PHE A 191 10.95 15.58 -9.38
C PHE A 191 10.67 15.33 -7.89
N ARG A 192 9.60 15.89 -7.32
CA ARG A 192 9.30 15.75 -5.89
C ARG A 192 8.49 14.47 -5.66
N SER A 193 9.07 13.48 -4.98
CA SER A 193 8.28 12.31 -4.56
C SER A 193 7.36 12.70 -3.40
N GLY A 194 6.10 12.24 -3.45
CA GLY A 194 5.14 12.45 -2.36
C GLY A 194 5.56 11.71 -1.08
N HIS A 195 4.92 12.05 0.04
CA HIS A 195 5.19 11.43 1.34
C HIS A 195 4.99 9.91 1.35
N ASP A 196 4.10 9.41 0.49
CA ASP A 196 3.79 7.99 0.37
C ASP A 196 4.89 7.18 -0.35
N GLY A 197 5.96 7.82 -0.82
CA GLY A 197 7.11 7.17 -1.43
C GLY A 197 6.88 6.57 -2.82
N ASN A 198 5.69 6.75 -3.40
CA ASN A 198 5.36 6.23 -4.73
C ASN A 198 6.09 7.03 -5.82
N ALA A 199 7.06 6.40 -6.47
CA ALA A 199 7.76 6.96 -7.63
C ALA A 199 6.85 6.93 -8.86
N THR A 200 6.79 8.03 -9.61
CA THR A 200 6.11 8.07 -10.91
C THR A 200 7.04 7.56 -12.03
N PRO A 201 6.51 7.22 -13.22
CA PRO A 201 7.35 6.86 -14.37
C PRO A 201 8.42 7.92 -14.69
N TRP A 202 8.06 9.21 -14.58
CA TRP A 202 8.98 10.34 -14.74
C TRP A 202 10.15 10.26 -13.76
N MET A 203 9.85 10.02 -12.49
CA MET A 203 10.85 9.94 -11.42
C MET A 203 11.82 8.78 -11.62
N MET A 204 11.33 7.66 -12.14
CA MET A 204 12.17 6.50 -12.45
C MET A 204 13.18 6.80 -13.56
N VAL A 205 12.76 7.55 -14.59
CA VAL A 205 13.63 7.87 -15.74
C VAL A 205 14.55 9.06 -15.44
N PHE A 206 14.04 10.13 -14.85
CA PHE A 206 14.73 11.42 -14.75
C PHE A 206 15.18 11.79 -13.33
N GLY A 207 15.01 10.90 -12.36
CA GLY A 207 15.39 11.11 -10.96
C GLY A 207 14.28 11.73 -10.11
N HIS A 208 14.40 11.58 -8.79
CA HIS A 208 13.54 12.29 -7.84
C HIS A 208 14.24 12.61 -6.52
N SER A 209 13.58 13.41 -5.69
CA SER A 209 13.94 13.66 -4.30
C SER A 209 12.67 13.86 -3.49
N GLU A 210 12.61 13.30 -2.29
CA GLU A 210 11.49 13.49 -1.36
C GLU A 210 11.38 14.95 -0.93
N TYR A 211 12.52 15.57 -0.64
CA TYR A 211 12.57 16.95 -0.22
C TYR A 211 13.21 17.81 -1.29
N ILE A 212 12.45 18.79 -1.80
CA ILE A 212 12.95 19.83 -2.69
C ILE A 212 12.48 21.18 -2.17
N PHE A 213 13.44 22.02 -1.78
CA PHE A 213 13.21 23.36 -1.24
C PHE A 213 13.60 24.42 -2.26
N THR A 214 12.72 25.38 -2.49
CA THR A 214 12.93 26.56 -3.35
C THR A 214 13.18 27.78 -2.48
N SER A 215 14.10 28.66 -2.88
CA SER A 215 14.40 29.89 -2.16
C SER A 215 14.84 30.99 -3.10
N ARG A 216 14.11 32.10 -3.09
CA ARG A 216 14.49 33.34 -3.78
C ARG A 216 15.19 34.29 -2.80
N SER A 217 16.37 34.79 -3.15
CA SER A 217 17.23 35.61 -2.26
C SER A 217 17.62 36.96 -2.85
#